data_AF-A0A523XXX3-F1
#
_entry.id   AF-A0A523XXX3-F1
#
_cell.length_a   1.000
_cell.length_b   1.000
_cell.length_c   1.000
_cell.angle_alpha   90.00
_cell.angle_beta   90.00
_cell.angle_gamma   90.00
#
_symmetry.space_group_name_H-M   'P 1'
#
loop_
_entity.id
_entity.type
_entity.pdbx_description
1 polymer ?
#
loop_
_entity_poly.entity_id
_entity_poly.type
_entity_poly.pdbx_seq_one_letter_code
_entity_poly.pdbx_strand_id
1 'polypeptide(L)'
;MNKDPQKLVKQITILVNELASLAGVKTRKASVIIKNKKKKPTGATGGLRFLIDEGYFDSPKELPEVINKLREEGWHYFTATVSMGLLNLVRERILTRYREKKGKPWKYVIRR
;
A
#
# COMPACT_ATOMS: atom_id res chain seq x y z
N MET A 1 9.47 -31.99 -17.04
CA MET A 1 8.59 -31.03 -17.76
C MET A 1 8.14 -29.96 -16.78
N ASN A 2 8.75 -28.76 -16.80
CA ASN A 2 8.29 -27.61 -16.00
C ASN A 2 7.02 -27.05 -16.65
N LYS A 3 5.84 -27.46 -16.16
CA LYS A 3 4.59 -26.84 -16.58
C LYS A 3 4.47 -25.52 -15.84
N ASP A 4 4.70 -24.42 -16.56
CA ASP A 4 4.49 -23.07 -16.03
C ASP A 4 3.04 -22.94 -15.53
N PRO A 5 2.84 -22.69 -14.22
CA PRO A 5 1.50 -22.61 -13.64
C PRO A 5 0.64 -21.54 -14.30
N GLN A 6 1.22 -20.46 -14.82
CA GLN A 6 0.46 -19.43 -15.53
C GLN A 6 -0.07 -19.93 -16.88
N LYS A 7 0.70 -20.78 -17.55
CA LYS A 7 0.31 -21.39 -18.83
C LYS A 7 -0.84 -22.38 -18.61
N LEU A 8 -0.81 -23.15 -17.53
CA LEU A 8 -1.90 -24.06 -17.16
C LEU A 8 -3.19 -23.31 -16.85
N VAL A 9 -3.11 -22.22 -16.08
CA VAL A 9 -4.30 -21.39 -15.77
C VAL A 9 -4.92 -20.80 -17.04
N LYS A 10 -4.10 -20.32 -17.99
CA LYS A 10 -4.59 -19.82 -19.28
C LYS A 10 -5.33 -20.91 -20.07
N GLN A 11 -4.76 -22.11 -20.15
CA GLN A 11 -5.38 -23.24 -20.86
C GLN A 11 -6.72 -23.65 -20.23
N ILE A 12 -6.78 -23.76 -18.90
CA ILE A 12 -8.03 -24.09 -18.19
C ILE A 12 -9.10 -23.03 -18.45
N THR A 13 -8.71 -21.75 -18.43
CA THR A 13 -9.65 -20.64 -18.65
C THR A 13 -10.24 -20.66 -20.06
N ILE A 14 -9.44 -21.00 -21.08
CA ILE A 14 -9.90 -21.12 -22.46
C ILE A 14 -10.93 -22.25 -22.59
N LEU A 15 -10.62 -23.44 -22.07
CA LEU A 15 -11.51 -24.60 -22.14
C LEU A 15 -12.85 -24.38 -21.43
N VAL A 16 -12.84 -23.70 -20.28
CA VAL A 16 -14.09 -23.37 -19.55
C VAL A 16 -14.97 -22.41 -20.36
N ASN A 17 -14.36 -21.45 -21.08
CA ASN A 17 -15.11 -20.51 -21.91
C ASN A 17 -15.71 -21.18 -23.15
N GLU A 18 -15.00 -22.13 -23.76
CA GLU A 18 -15.50 -22.91 -24.90
C GLU A 18 -16.66 -23.82 -24.50
N LEU A 19 -16.59 -24.48 -23.34
CA LEU A 19 -17.70 -25.28 -22.83
C LEU A 19 -18.93 -24.43 -22.51
N ALA A 20 -18.71 -23.24 -21.96
CA ALA A 20 -19.79 -22.31 -21.65
C ALA A 20 -20.53 -21.80 -22.89
N SER A 21 -19.80 -21.52 -23.99
CA SER A 21 -20.40 -21.09 -25.25
C SER A 21 -21.23 -22.22 -25.88
N LEU A 22 -20.73 -23.46 -25.85
CA LEU A 22 -21.45 -24.64 -26.35
C LEU A 22 -22.71 -24.96 -25.53
N ALA A 23 -22.67 -24.76 -24.21
CA ALA A 23 -23.79 -25.00 -23.33
C ALA A 23 -24.84 -23.87 -23.32
N GLY A 24 -24.63 -22.78 -24.07
CA GLY A 24 -25.52 -21.61 -24.08
C GLY A 24 -25.56 -20.85 -22.74
N VAL A 25 -24.61 -21.12 -21.84
CA VAL A 25 -24.55 -20.51 -20.51
C VAL A 25 -23.68 -19.27 -20.58
N LYS A 26 -24.24 -18.09 -20.26
CA LYS A 26 -23.45 -16.86 -20.11
C LYS A 26 -22.54 -17.00 -18.89
N THR A 27 -21.28 -17.39 -19.09
CA THR A 27 -20.26 -17.30 -18.03
C THR A 27 -20.01 -15.84 -17.71
N ARG A 28 -20.56 -15.37 -16.59
CA ARG A 28 -20.10 -14.11 -15.98
C ARG A 28 -18.62 -14.32 -15.71
N LYS A 29 -17.75 -13.43 -16.24
CA LYS A 29 -16.32 -13.46 -15.93
C LYS A 29 -16.16 -13.47 -14.41
N ALA A 30 -15.88 -14.64 -13.86
CA ALA A 30 -15.44 -14.74 -12.48
C ALA A 30 -14.06 -14.08 -12.50
N SER A 31 -14.00 -12.83 -12.05
CA SER A 31 -12.72 -12.18 -11.79
C SER A 31 -12.00 -13.09 -10.81
N VAL A 32 -10.97 -13.79 -11.29
CA VAL A 32 -10.04 -14.50 -10.43
C VAL A 32 -9.47 -13.43 -9.51
N ILE A 33 -9.98 -13.36 -8.27
CA ILE A 33 -9.42 -12.51 -7.24
C ILE A 33 -8.09 -13.18 -6.88
N ILE A 34 -7.06 -12.88 -7.66
CA ILE A 34 -5.68 -13.07 -7.26
C ILE A 34 -5.55 -12.22 -6.00
N LYS A 35 -5.67 -12.83 -4.82
CA LYS A 35 -5.44 -12.20 -3.52
C LYS A 35 -3.94 -11.91 -3.41
N ASN A 36 -3.49 -10.90 -4.13
CA ASN A 36 -2.25 -10.20 -3.84
C ASN A 36 -2.44 -8.68 -3.90
N LYS A 37 -3.65 -8.21 -3.62
CA LYS A 37 -3.84 -6.82 -3.21
C LYS A 37 -3.42 -6.73 -1.75
N LYS A 38 -2.19 -6.27 -1.49
CA LYS A 38 -1.91 -5.49 -0.28
C LYS A 38 -3.09 -4.53 -0.15
N LYS A 39 -3.94 -4.70 0.88
CA LYS A 39 -5.11 -3.84 1.09
C LYS A 39 -4.60 -2.40 0.94
N LYS A 40 -5.21 -1.60 0.05
CA LYS A 40 -4.89 -0.17 -0.01
C LYS A 40 -5.03 0.33 1.42
N PRO A 41 -3.96 0.84 2.05
CA PRO A 41 -4.03 1.22 3.43
C PRO A 41 -5.04 2.36 3.51
N THR A 42 -6.06 2.17 4.33
CA THR A 42 -7.09 3.17 4.59
C THR A 42 -6.69 4.00 5.82
N GLY A 43 -7.26 5.21 5.94
CA GLY A 43 -6.98 6.12 7.05
C GLY A 43 -5.56 6.71 7.01
N ALA A 44 -5.02 7.06 8.19
CA ALA A 44 -3.74 7.76 8.30
C ALA A 44 -2.57 7.04 7.63
N THR A 45 -2.51 5.70 7.70
CA THR A 45 -1.48 4.93 6.99
C THR A 45 -1.61 5.07 5.47
N GLY A 46 -2.82 5.23 4.94
CA GLY A 46 -3.05 5.52 3.52
C GLY A 46 -2.49 6.86 3.12
N GLY A 47 -2.79 7.90 3.89
CA GLY A 47 -2.31 9.26 3.62
C GLY A 47 -0.80 9.37 3.74
N LEU A 48 -0.23 8.70 4.74
CA LEU A 48 1.23 8.62 4.88
C LEU A 48 1.89 7.91 3.71
N ARG A 49 1.27 6.86 3.15
CA ARG A 49 1.80 6.22 1.94
C ARG A 49 1.68 7.08 0.71
N PHE A 50 0.58 7.81 0.56
CA PHE A 50 0.46 8.81 -0.50
C PHE A 50 1.62 9.82 -0.43
N LEU A 51 1.91 10.37 0.76
CA LEU A 51 3.05 11.27 0.94
C LEU A 51 4.41 10.61 0.67
N ILE A 52 4.55 9.31 0.93
CA ILE A 52 5.76 8.55 0.57
C ILE A 52 5.89 8.43 -0.94
N ASP A 53 4.80 8.09 -1.63
CA ASP A 53 4.78 7.91 -3.09
C ASP A 53 5.09 9.24 -3.81
N GLU A 54 4.67 10.37 -3.23
CA GLU A 54 5.00 11.73 -3.69
C GLU A 54 6.44 12.19 -3.32
N GLY A 55 7.23 11.36 -2.64
CA GLY A 55 8.61 11.69 -2.28
C GLY A 55 8.77 12.65 -1.09
N TYR A 56 7.70 12.94 -0.33
CA TYR A 56 7.76 13.90 0.79
C TYR A 56 8.78 13.50 1.88
N PHE A 57 9.02 12.19 2.03
CA PHE A 57 9.96 11.62 3.00
C PHE A 57 11.38 11.41 2.45
N ASP A 58 11.72 11.95 1.28
CA ASP A 58 13.10 11.94 0.77
C ASP A 58 14.05 12.78 1.63
N SER A 59 13.52 13.78 2.33
CA SER A 59 14.21 14.51 3.39
C SER A 59 13.62 14.15 4.76
N PRO A 60 14.38 14.23 5.85
CA PRO A 60 13.87 14.01 7.21
C PRO A 60 12.75 14.99 7.58
N LYS A 61 11.62 14.47 8.05
CA LYS A 61 10.43 15.25 8.47
C LYS A 61 10.05 15.03 9.92
N GLU A 62 9.63 16.09 10.58
CA GLU A 62 9.09 16.02 11.94
C GLU A 62 7.57 15.74 11.94
N LEU A 63 7.06 15.20 13.04
CA LEU A 63 5.63 14.89 13.18
C LEU A 63 4.71 16.11 12.88
N PRO A 64 4.98 17.34 13.37
CA PRO A 64 4.15 18.50 13.05
C PRO A 64 4.13 18.84 11.56
N GLU A 65 5.27 18.70 10.87
CA GLU A 65 5.38 18.93 9.43
C GLU A 65 4.55 17.92 8.64
N VAL A 66 4.58 16.64 9.04
CA VAL A 66 3.78 15.59 8.42
C VAL A 66 2.28 15.84 8.62
N ILE A 67 1.86 16.27 9.81
CA ILE A 67 0.45 16.58 10.10
C ILE A 67 -0.02 17.77 9.27
N ASN A 68 0.79 18.83 9.16
CA ASN A 68 0.45 19.99 8.35
C ASN A 68 0.35 19.63 6.88
N LYS A 69 1.30 18.83 6.36
CA LYS A 69 1.25 18.37 4.98
C LYS A 69 0.02 17.50 4.70
N LEU A 70 -0.33 16.57 5.60
CA LEU A 70 -1.57 15.80 5.48
C LEU A 70 -2.80 16.72 5.45
N ARG A 71 -2.83 17.77 6.26
CA ARG A 71 -3.92 18.76 6.26
C ARG A 71 -4.00 19.53 4.94
N GLU A 72 -2.88 19.92 4.35
CA GLU A 72 -2.81 20.56 3.03
C GLU A 72 -3.40 19.68 1.93
N GLU A 73 -3.15 18.37 1.99
CA GLU A 73 -3.73 17.40 1.05
C GLU A 73 -5.22 17.10 1.31
N GLY A 74 -5.82 17.72 2.34
CA GLY A 74 -7.23 17.53 2.75
C GLY A 74 -7.47 16.40 3.78
N TRP A 75 -6.41 15.87 4.39
CA TRP A 75 -6.48 14.74 5.32
C TRP A 75 -6.38 15.26 6.76
N HIS A 76 -7.53 15.36 7.44
CA HIS A 76 -7.60 15.84 8.82
C HIS A 76 -7.56 14.69 9.81
N TYR A 77 -6.39 14.44 10.40
CA TYR A 77 -6.18 13.39 11.40
C TYR A 77 -5.72 13.92 12.75
N PHE A 78 -6.07 13.18 13.79
CA PHE A 78 -5.51 13.40 15.12
C PHE A 78 -4.01 13.05 15.13
N THR A 79 -3.24 13.83 15.90
CA THR A 79 -1.80 13.67 16.09
C THR A 79 -1.42 12.24 16.48
N ALA A 80 -2.19 11.61 17.39
CA ALA A 80 -1.95 10.25 17.82
C ALA A 80 -2.07 9.23 16.68
N THR A 81 -3.04 9.41 15.78
CA THR A 81 -3.26 8.54 14.63
C THR A 81 -2.11 8.64 13.62
N VAL A 82 -1.65 9.85 13.33
CA VAL A 82 -0.49 10.08 12.44
C VAL A 82 0.78 9.50 13.06
N SER A 83 1.00 9.73 14.37
CA SER A 83 2.13 9.18 15.11
C SER A 83 2.16 7.65 15.04
N MET A 84 1.04 6.99 15.31
CA MET A 84 0.94 5.52 15.21
C MET A 84 1.16 5.03 13.78
N GLY A 85 0.64 5.73 12.77
CA GLY A 85 0.88 5.41 11.36
C GLY A 85 2.37 5.46 10.99
N LEU A 86 3.07 6.51 11.40
CA LEU A 86 4.52 6.64 11.19
C LEU A 86 5.30 5.51 11.88
N LEU A 87 4.94 5.18 13.13
CA LEU A 87 5.59 4.08 13.86
C LEU A 87 5.36 2.72 13.18
N ASN A 88 4.17 2.49 12.61
CA ASN A 88 3.89 1.28 11.85
C ASN A 88 4.75 1.20 10.59
N LEU A 89 4.90 2.30 9.85
CA LEU A 89 5.77 2.36 8.67
C LEU A 89 7.26 2.17 9.01
N VAL A 90 7.69 2.58 10.20
CA VAL A 90 9.03 2.27 10.71
C VAL A 90 9.17 0.77 11.03
N ARG A 91 8.17 0.15 11.67
CA ARG A 91 8.15 -1.30 11.94
C ARG A 91 8.15 -2.13 10.67
N GLU A 92 7.45 -1.67 9.64
CA GLU A 92 7.44 -2.26 8.30
C GLU A 92 8.72 -2.03 7.50
N ARG A 93 9.71 -1.32 8.07
CA ARG A 93 10.99 -0.97 7.44
C ARG A 93 10.83 -0.11 6.17
N ILE A 94 9.75 0.65 6.05
CA ILE A 94 9.55 1.60 4.96
C ILE A 94 10.20 2.94 5.33
N LEU A 95 9.96 3.40 6.55
CA LEU A 95 10.60 4.58 7.11
C LEU A 95 11.69 4.16 8.10
N THR A 96 12.65 5.05 8.30
CA THR A 96 13.50 5.04 9.49
C THR A 96 13.25 6.33 10.28
N ARG A 97 13.62 6.32 11.56
CA ARG A 97 13.54 7.51 12.41
C ARG A 97 14.81 7.69 13.21
N TYR A 98 15.19 8.94 13.44
CA TYR A 98 16.33 9.29 14.27
C TYR A 98 16.08 10.62 14.99
N ARG A 99 16.94 10.93 15.95
CA ARG A 99 16.97 12.21 16.67
C ARG A 99 18.43 12.61 16.86
N GLU A 100 18.73 13.89 16.71
CA GLU A 100 20.10 14.40 16.82
C GLU A 100 20.62 14.32 18.26
N LYS A 101 19.76 14.65 19.24
CA LYS A 101 20.07 14.63 20.67
C LYS A 101 18.86 14.17 21.48
N LYS A 102 19.10 13.71 22.71
CA LYS A 102 18.03 13.40 23.67
C LYS A 102 17.25 14.69 23.96
N GLY A 103 15.92 14.65 23.84
CA GLY A 103 15.03 15.81 24.00
C GLY A 103 14.66 16.55 22.71
N LYS A 104 15.29 16.22 21.57
CA LYS A 104 14.86 16.72 20.25
C LYS A 104 13.75 15.84 19.64
N PRO A 105 12.87 16.40 18.79
CA PRO A 105 11.82 15.65 18.13
C PRO A 105 12.41 14.55 17.23
N TRP A 106 11.61 13.49 17.03
CA TRP A 106 11.95 12.43 16.08
C TRP A 106 11.74 12.95 14.66
N LYS A 107 12.73 12.70 13.81
CA LYS A 107 12.66 12.92 12.37
C LYS A 107 12.45 11.58 11.67
N TYR A 108 11.59 11.56 10.66
CA TYR A 108 11.23 10.39 9.86
C TYR A 108 11.71 10.59 8.42
N VAL A 109 12.36 9.59 7.85
CA VAL A 109 12.90 9.64 6.48
C VAL A 109 12.72 8.27 5.82
N ILE A 110 12.62 8.24 4.49
CA ILE A 110 12.54 6.99 3.74
C ILE A 110 13.77 6.12 4.04
N ARG A 111 13.54 4.83 4.27
CA ARG A 111 14.62 3.87 4.45
C ARG A 111 15.16 3.53 3.06
N ARG A 112 16.40 3.93 2.79
CA ARG A 112 17.18 3.50 1.61
C ARG A 112 18.14 2.38 2.00
#